data_AF-A0A7C4FLU0-F1
#
_entry.id   AF-A0A7C4FLU0-F1
#
_cell.length_a   1.000
_cell.length_b   1.000
_cell.length_c   1.000
_cell.angle_alpha   90.00
_cell.angle_beta   90.00
_cell.angle_gamma   90.00
#
_symmetry.space_group_name_H-M   'P 1'
#
loop_
_entity.id
_entity.type
_entity.pdbx_description
1 polymer ?
#
loop_
_entity_poly.entity_id
_entity_poly.type
_entity_poly.pdbx_seq_one_letter_code
_entity_poly.pdbx_strand_id
1 'polypeptide(L)'
;MVERGKKIIAGVESGGPYSSEIQEMKETFRIEIEHPLKKLSKENWGRYEKERYKIKQVFGSVKQKFGSSFSLIRKDLARKGALACAILWNFYMLVSSLIAYFIIHALRVCLNTCGIFRTLSKVA
;
A
#
# COMPACT_ATOMS: atom_id res chain seq x y z
N MET A 1 -29.29 34.98 -11.19
CA MET A 1 -30.01 33.70 -11.00
C MET A 1 -29.09 32.54 -10.61
N VAL A 2 -27.84 32.49 -11.09
CA VAL A 2 -26.87 31.38 -10.83
C VAL A 2 -26.46 31.23 -9.35
N GLU A 3 -26.36 32.32 -8.58
CA GLU A 3 -25.97 32.26 -7.16
C GLU A 3 -27.00 31.61 -6.23
N ARG A 4 -28.30 31.77 -6.52
CA ARG A 4 -29.35 31.11 -5.75
C ARG A 4 -29.32 29.60 -5.93
N GLY A 5 -29.00 29.12 -7.13
CA GLY A 5 -28.85 27.68 -7.40
C GLY A 5 -27.71 27.04 -6.58
N LYS A 6 -26.56 27.71 -6.44
CA LYS A 6 -25.44 27.20 -5.65
C LYS A 6 -25.75 27.11 -4.15
N LYS A 7 -26.49 28.07 -3.59
CA LYS A 7 -26.90 28.07 -2.18
C LYS A 7 -27.88 26.94 -1.85
N ILE A 8 -28.80 26.63 -2.76
CA ILE A 8 -29.77 25.54 -2.58
C ILE A 8 -29.06 24.17 -2.57
N ILE A 9 -28.10 23.96 -3.48
CA ILE A 9 -27.33 22.71 -3.54
C ILE A 9 -26.49 22.52 -2.26
N ALA A 10 -25.87 23.58 -1.75
CA ALA A 10 -25.08 23.54 -0.52
C ALA A 10 -25.92 23.23 0.74
N GLY A 11 -27.15 23.75 0.84
CA GLY A 11 -28.06 23.46 1.97
C GLY A 11 -28.68 22.06 1.93
N VAL A 12 -28.75 21.45 0.76
CA VAL A 12 -29.22 20.07 0.57
C VAL A 12 -28.14 19.06 0.97
N GLU A 13 -26.88 19.31 0.62
CA GLU A 13 -25.76 18.42 0.96
C GLU A 13 -25.45 18.38 2.47
N SER A 14 -25.94 19.37 3.24
CA SER A 14 -25.85 19.42 4.71
C SER A 14 -26.93 18.61 5.47
N GLY A 15 -27.62 17.67 4.81
CA GLY A 15 -28.58 16.76 5.47
C GLY A 15 -29.99 17.32 5.62
N GLY A 16 -30.46 18.13 4.66
CA GLY A 16 -31.83 18.64 4.64
C GLY A 16 -32.89 17.54 4.42
N PRO A 17 -34.18 17.86 4.63
CA PRO A 17 -35.30 16.91 4.60
C PRO A 17 -35.55 16.21 3.26
N TYR A 18 -34.82 16.59 2.20
CA TYR A 18 -34.87 16.00 0.86
C TYR A 18 -33.50 15.51 0.34
N SER A 19 -32.53 15.35 1.25
CA SER A 19 -31.16 14.95 0.89
C SER A 19 -31.10 13.54 0.27
N SER A 20 -31.95 12.62 0.75
CA SER A 20 -32.07 11.26 0.22
C SER A 20 -32.62 11.22 -1.19
N GLU A 21 -33.69 11.96 -1.50
CA GLU A 21 -34.28 11.96 -2.86
C GLU A 21 -33.37 12.66 -3.87
N ILE A 22 -32.64 13.69 -3.45
CA ILE A 22 -31.67 14.37 -4.32
C ILE A 22 -30.44 13.49 -4.55
N GLN A 23 -30.02 12.69 -3.56
CA GLN A 23 -28.97 11.69 -3.75
C GLN A 23 -29.44 10.59 -4.72
N GLU A 24 -30.66 10.09 -4.57
CA GLU A 24 -31.25 9.11 -5.47
C GLU A 24 -31.34 9.65 -6.91
N MET A 25 -31.86 10.87 -7.10
CA MET A 25 -31.84 11.55 -8.40
C MET A 25 -30.42 11.69 -8.97
N LYS A 26 -29.45 12.16 -8.16
CA LYS A 26 -28.05 12.29 -8.59
C LYS A 26 -27.46 10.94 -8.99
N GLU A 27 -27.84 9.86 -8.32
CA GLU A 27 -27.44 8.49 -8.66
C GLU A 27 -28.11 8.03 -9.95
N THR A 28 -29.41 8.28 -10.16
CA THR A 28 -30.13 7.95 -11.40
C THR A 28 -29.54 8.67 -12.62
N PHE A 29 -29.30 9.99 -12.53
CA PHE A 29 -28.69 10.77 -13.61
C PHE A 29 -27.22 10.40 -13.88
N ARG A 30 -26.50 9.88 -12.87
CA ARG A 30 -25.12 9.39 -13.05
C ARG A 30 -25.06 8.05 -13.76
N ILE A 31 -26.10 7.21 -13.66
CA ILE A 31 -26.13 5.89 -14.31
C ILE A 31 -26.19 6.02 -15.83
N GLU A 32 -26.89 7.02 -16.38
CA GLU A 32 -26.99 7.21 -17.84
C GLU A 32 -25.72 7.78 -18.50
N ILE A 33 -24.86 8.48 -17.75
CA ILE A 33 -23.66 9.16 -18.29
C ILE A 33 -22.41 8.75 -17.49
N GLU A 34 -22.25 7.47 -17.16
CA GLU A 34 -20.96 7.01 -16.65
C GLU A 34 -19.97 6.89 -17.82
N HIS A 35 -19.01 7.82 -17.85
CA HIS A 35 -17.90 7.79 -18.80
C HIS A 35 -17.22 6.41 -18.74
N PRO A 36 -16.92 5.74 -19.87
CA PRO A 36 -16.43 4.36 -19.90
C PRO A 36 -15.16 4.17 -19.04
N LEU A 37 -14.29 5.17 -18.99
CA LEU A 37 -13.10 5.18 -18.13
C LEU A 37 -13.41 5.02 -16.63
N LYS A 38 -14.54 5.54 -16.16
CA LYS A 38 -14.92 5.50 -14.74
C LYS A 38 -15.38 4.10 -14.35
N LYS A 39 -16.16 3.44 -15.22
CA LYS A 39 -16.53 2.02 -15.09
C LYS A 39 -15.30 1.13 -15.10
N LEU A 40 -14.41 1.34 -16.08
CA LEU A 40 -13.14 0.61 -16.21
C LEU A 40 -12.21 0.83 -15.00
N SER A 41 -12.17 2.04 -14.45
CA SER A 41 -11.43 2.33 -13.22
C SER A 41 -11.99 1.61 -12.01
N LYS A 42 -13.32 1.46 -11.91
CA LYS A 42 -13.99 0.77 -10.80
C LYS A 42 -13.78 -0.75 -10.87
N GLU A 43 -13.89 -1.32 -12.08
CA GLU A 43 -13.57 -2.72 -12.33
C GLU A 43 -12.09 -3.04 -12.06
N ASN A 44 -11.18 -2.20 -12.55
CA ASN A 44 -9.74 -2.35 -12.28
C ASN A 44 -9.41 -2.16 -10.79
N TRP A 45 -10.17 -1.35 -10.07
CA TRP A 45 -10.01 -1.23 -8.62
C TRP A 45 -10.22 -2.59 -7.95
N GLY A 46 -11.38 -3.22 -8.18
CA GLY A 46 -11.67 -4.54 -7.60
C GLY A 46 -10.70 -5.63 -8.05
N ARG A 47 -10.23 -5.58 -9.31
CA ARG A 47 -9.33 -6.59 -9.87
C ARG A 47 -7.90 -6.52 -9.30
N TYR A 48 -7.36 -5.31 -9.13
CA TYR A 48 -5.95 -5.10 -8.77
C TYR A 48 -5.73 -4.54 -7.36
N GLU A 49 -6.78 -4.41 -6.55
CA GLU A 49 -6.72 -3.81 -5.21
C GLU A 49 -5.59 -4.42 -4.36
N LYS A 50 -5.54 -5.75 -4.26
CA LYS A 50 -4.57 -6.47 -3.43
C LYS A 50 -3.12 -6.25 -3.89
N GLU A 51 -2.88 -6.28 -5.20
CA GLU A 51 -1.55 -6.08 -5.78
C GLU A 51 -1.09 -4.64 -5.63
N ARG A 52 -2.02 -3.69 -5.80
CA ARG A 52 -1.76 -2.26 -5.60
C ARG A 52 -1.40 -1.95 -4.16
N TYR A 53 -2.04 -2.60 -3.18
CA TYR A 53 -1.67 -2.46 -1.77
C TYR A 53 -0.26 -3.00 -1.48
N LYS A 54 0.12 -4.15 -2.04
CA LYS A 54 1.49 -4.68 -1.89
C LYS A 54 2.53 -3.69 -2.42
N ILE A 55 2.31 -3.17 -3.62
CA ILE A 55 3.20 -2.17 -4.23
C ILE A 55 3.24 -0.90 -3.38
N LYS A 56 2.08 -0.39 -2.96
CA LYS A 56 1.97 0.80 -2.11
C LYS A 56 2.69 0.62 -0.77
N GLN A 57 2.62 -0.56 -0.17
CA GLN A 57 3.31 -0.89 1.07
C GLN A 57 4.84 -0.88 0.86
N VAL A 58 5.34 -1.49 -0.20
CA VAL A 58 6.78 -1.45 -0.56
C VAL A 58 7.24 0.00 -0.74
N PHE A 59 6.51 0.80 -1.53
CA PHE A 59 6.84 2.22 -1.72
C PHE A 59 6.77 3.00 -0.41
N GLY A 60 5.80 2.73 0.45
CA GLY A 60 5.68 3.33 1.78
C GLY A 60 6.89 3.04 2.66
N SER A 61 7.33 1.78 2.71
CA SER A 61 8.52 1.37 3.48
C SER A 61 9.80 2.00 2.96
N VAL A 62 9.98 2.02 1.63
CA VAL A 62 11.13 2.70 1.00
C VAL A 62 11.12 4.18 1.34
N LYS A 63 9.97 4.85 1.20
CA LYS A 63 9.78 6.27 1.52
C LYS A 63 10.05 6.58 2.99
N GLN A 64 9.68 5.69 3.91
CA GLN A 64 9.95 5.86 5.34
C GLN A 64 11.45 5.79 5.65
N LYS A 65 12.21 4.92 4.97
CA LYS A 65 13.65 4.75 5.22
C LYS A 65 14.52 5.79 4.52
N PHE A 66 14.17 6.21 3.31
CA PHE A 66 14.95 7.14 2.50
C PHE A 66 14.43 8.58 2.52
N GLY A 67 13.25 8.81 3.09
CA GLY A 67 12.60 10.12 3.12
C GLY A 67 11.51 10.28 2.06
N SER A 68 10.62 11.25 2.31
CA SER A 68 9.43 11.47 1.49
C SER A 68 9.70 12.12 0.14
N SER A 69 10.81 12.85 0.04
CA SER A 69 11.26 13.53 -1.17
C SER A 69 12.78 13.48 -1.23
N PHE A 70 13.29 13.41 -2.46
CA PHE A 70 14.67 13.77 -2.73
C PHE A 70 14.66 15.24 -3.13
N SER A 71 15.13 16.13 -2.26
CA SER A 71 15.26 17.57 -2.56
C SER A 71 16.44 17.84 -3.50
N LEU A 72 16.38 17.30 -4.71
CA LEU A 72 17.39 17.48 -5.74
C LEU A 72 16.84 18.42 -6.82
N ILE A 73 17.54 19.54 -7.04
CA ILE A 73 17.17 20.58 -8.03
C ILE A 73 17.17 20.02 -9.46
N ARG A 74 17.96 18.97 -9.74
CA ARG A 74 18.08 18.34 -11.06
C ARG A 74 17.42 16.96 -11.11
N LYS A 75 16.51 16.78 -12.08
CA LYS A 75 15.75 15.54 -12.32
C LYS A 75 16.66 14.33 -12.57
N ASP A 76 17.79 14.50 -13.25
CA ASP A 76 18.70 13.40 -13.58
C ASP A 76 19.42 12.85 -12.35
N LEU A 77 19.78 13.73 -11.40
CA LEU A 77 20.35 13.34 -10.12
C LEU A 77 19.30 12.63 -9.26
N ALA A 78 18.06 13.13 -9.24
CA ALA A 78 16.97 12.48 -8.54
C ALA A 78 16.70 11.06 -9.07
N ARG A 79 16.75 10.87 -10.40
CA ARG A 79 16.59 9.56 -11.03
C ARG A 79 17.73 8.60 -10.66
N LYS A 80 18.99 9.05 -10.75
CA LYS A 80 20.16 8.25 -10.35
C LYS A 80 20.14 7.91 -8.85
N GLY A 81 19.73 8.85 -8.00
CA GLY A 81 19.55 8.66 -6.56
C GLY A 81 18.46 7.64 -6.24
N ALA A 82 17.30 7.73 -6.88
CA ALA A 82 16.23 6.77 -6.70
C ALA A 82 16.63 5.34 -7.12
N LEU A 83 17.38 5.21 -8.22
CA LEU A 83 17.97 3.92 -8.66
C LEU A 83 18.96 3.38 -7.62
N ALA A 84 19.85 4.22 -7.11
CA ALA A 84 20.79 3.83 -6.07
C ALA A 84 20.07 3.37 -4.79
N CYS A 85 19.02 4.09 -4.35
CA CYS A 85 18.19 3.70 -3.21
C CYS A 85 17.47 2.37 -3.43
N ALA A 86 16.96 2.10 -4.64
CA ALA A 86 16.33 0.83 -4.96
C ALA A 86 17.33 -0.34 -4.93
N ILE A 87 18.53 -0.14 -5.47
CA ILE A 87 19.62 -1.12 -5.42
C ILE A 87 20.03 -1.37 -3.96
N LEU A 88 20.23 -0.31 -3.17
CA LEU A 88 20.59 -0.40 -1.75
C LEU A 88 19.52 -1.14 -0.95
N TRP A 89 18.24 -0.89 -1.24
CA TRP A 89 17.12 -1.60 -0.62
C TRP A 89 17.14 -3.11 -0.94
N ASN A 90 17.40 -3.48 -2.19
CA ASN A 90 17.53 -4.88 -2.59
C ASN A 90 18.70 -5.56 -1.86
N PHE A 91 19.86 -4.91 -1.76
CA PHE A 91 20.98 -5.44 -0.98
C PHE A 91 20.64 -5.58 0.50
N TYR A 92 19.98 -4.59 1.10
CA TYR A 92 19.54 -4.66 2.49
C TYR A 92 18.60 -5.84 2.75
N MET A 93 17.61 -6.06 1.87
CA MET A 93 16.68 -7.18 1.98
C MET A 93 17.39 -8.53 1.84
N LEU A 94 18.39 -8.63 0.95
CA LEU A 94 19.17 -9.84 0.73
C LEU A 94 20.09 -10.18 1.91
N VAL A 95 20.77 -9.19 2.48
CA VAL A 95 21.58 -9.40 3.69
C VAL A 95 20.70 -9.78 4.88
N SER A 96 19.55 -9.11 5.04
CA SER A 96 18.60 -9.41 6.12
C SER A 96 18.05 -10.84 6.02
N SER A 97 17.75 -11.33 4.81
CA SER A 97 17.24 -12.69 4.61
C SER A 97 18.30 -13.76 4.86
N LEU A 98 19.56 -13.51 4.47
CA LEU A 98 20.69 -14.40 4.77
C LEU A 98 20.90 -14.52 6.28
N ILE A 99 20.93 -13.40 7.01
CA ILE A 99 21.07 -13.40 8.47
C ILE A 99 19.93 -14.19 9.13
N ALA A 100 18.69 -13.96 8.70
CA ALA A 100 17.54 -14.70 9.21
C ALA A 100 17.65 -16.22 8.94
N TYR A 101 18.10 -16.61 7.76
CA TYR A 101 18.36 -18.00 7.42
C TYR A 101 19.43 -18.62 8.33
N PHE A 102 20.55 -17.92 8.56
CA PHE A 102 21.59 -18.36 9.48
C PHE A 102 21.08 -18.53 10.91
N ILE A 103 20.27 -17.58 11.41
CA ILE A 103 19.67 -17.66 12.76
C ILE A 103 18.73 -18.86 12.85
N ILE A 104 17.84 -19.06 11.88
CA ILE A 104 16.92 -20.20 11.86
C ILE A 104 17.69 -21.52 11.80
N HIS A 105 18.72 -21.60 10.98
CA HIS A 105 19.57 -22.78 10.88
C HIS A 105 20.30 -23.05 12.19
N ALA A 106 20.89 -22.03 12.82
CA ALA A 106 21.55 -22.14 14.12
C ALA A 106 20.56 -22.58 15.21
N LEU A 107 19.36 -21.99 15.26
CA LEU A 107 18.29 -22.42 16.17
C LEU A 107 17.89 -23.87 15.94
N ARG A 108 17.74 -24.30 14.67
CA ARG A 108 17.43 -25.69 14.33
C ARG A 108 18.52 -26.66 14.77
N VAL A 109 19.79 -26.30 14.57
CA VAL A 109 20.94 -27.10 15.04
C VAL A 109 20.94 -27.17 16.57
N CYS A 110 20.77 -26.05 17.27
CA CYS A 110 20.70 -26.00 18.73
C CYS A 110 19.52 -26.82 19.29
N LEU A 111 18.35 -26.78 18.65
CA LEU A 111 17.20 -27.59 19.05
C LEU A 111 17.45 -29.09 18.82
N ASN A 112 18.10 -29.45 17.71
CA ASN A 112 18.44 -30.83 17.41
C ASN A 112 19.51 -31.38 18.37
N THR A 113 20.56 -30.62 18.67
CA THR A 113 21.59 -31.04 19.64
C THR A 113 21.02 -31.09 21.05
N CYS A 114 20.15 -30.16 21.45
CA CYS A 114 19.48 -30.20 22.76
C CYS A 114 18.46 -31.35 22.85
N GLY A 115 17.76 -31.70 21.76
CA GLY A 115 16.90 -32.87 21.67
C GLY A 115 17.65 -34.21 21.74
N ILE A 116 18.84 -34.28 21.12
CA ILE A 116 19.74 -35.45 21.20
C ILE A 116 20.40 -35.55 22.59
N PHE A 117 20.76 -34.43 23.22
CA PHE A 117 21.30 -34.43 24.58
C PHE A 117 20.27 -34.90 25.61
N ARG A 118 18.98 -34.58 25.40
CA ARG A 118 17.89 -35.00 26.29
C ARG A 118 17.56 -36.49 26.19
N THR A 119 17.84 -37.14 25.06
CA THR A 119 17.71 -38.60 24.93
C THR A 119 18.94 -39.34 25.47
N LEU A 120 20.16 -38.78 25.32
CA LEU A 120 21.37 -39.37 25.92
C LEU A 120 21.43 -39.23 27.45
N SER A 121 20.99 -38.10 28.02
CA SER A 121 20.94 -37.89 29.48
C SER A 121 19.87 -38.72 30.21
N LYS A 122 18.97 -39.39 29.49
CA LYS A 122 18.00 -40.35 30.08
C LYS A 122 18.44 -41.81 29.92
N VAL A 123 19.53 -42.07 29.20
CA VAL A 123 20.05 -43.40 28.89
C VAL A 123 21.43 -43.65 29.54
N ALA A 124 22.05 -42.62 30.12
CA ALA A 124 23.15 -42.73 31.07
C ALA A 124 22.61 -42.61 32.51
#